data_AF-A0A3B8ZCZ6-F1
#
_entry.id   AF-A0A3B8ZCZ6-F1
#
_cell.length_a   1.000
_cell.length_b   1.000
_cell.length_c   1.000
_cell.angle_alpha   90.00
_cell.angle_beta   90.00
_cell.angle_gamma   90.00
#
_symmetry.space_group_name_H-M   'P 1'
#
loop_
_entity.id
_entity.type
_entity.pdbx_description
1 polymer ?
#
loop_
_entity_poly.entity_id
_entity_poly.type
_entity_poly.pdbx_seq_one_letter_code
_entity_poly.pdbx_strand_id
1 'polypeptide(L)'
;PGSAADLTVRDIGELCGALYQTVTEFSTADQTVEELPELIQAIGTLDPLDELTVMRNENLVLLEHLGLELSDSAPNLPTDLRLRSIEEIAARLLGLGAVFSWVSASESLIPRTAILGAIKSRDLERFVSREEREVLAVSRSEASQNFSRTIGWKLEYAWPLAWVLGFETEPTVDVKHIDALTSRQIIQQFLQNMQHNVESLTDRSVLRSNDQVVRIYDLLLCAQHAIELNGWASGGNLTPEQRLRQAKVVYQRRMALLWCLTPGLAWDDLASKRFIDSQTEA
;
A
#
# COMPACT_ATOMS: atom_id res chain seq x y z
N PRO A 1 23.81 22.61 38.41
CA PRO A 1 22.79 22.91 37.37
C PRO A 1 23.46 23.32 36.04
N GLY A 2 23.92 22.34 35.27
CA GLY A 2 23.94 22.49 33.81
C GLY A 2 22.55 22.10 33.30
N SER A 3 22.07 22.74 32.23
CA SER A 3 20.90 22.18 31.53
C SER A 3 21.33 20.91 30.81
N ALA A 4 20.44 19.92 30.75
CA ALA A 4 20.51 18.98 29.64
C ALA A 4 20.36 19.78 28.34
N ALA A 5 21.07 19.37 27.28
CA ALA A 5 20.70 19.80 25.94
C ALA A 5 19.46 19.01 25.52
N ASP A 6 18.48 19.68 24.91
CA ASP A 6 17.35 18.99 24.28
C ASP A 6 17.89 18.23 23.05
N LEU A 7 18.15 16.94 23.24
CA LEU A 7 18.54 16.04 22.15
C LEU A 7 17.38 15.93 21.16
N THR A 8 17.65 16.22 19.89
CA THR A 8 16.65 16.08 18.84
C THR A 8 16.43 14.60 18.51
N VAL A 9 15.32 14.28 17.86
CA VAL A 9 15.03 12.91 17.38
C VAL A 9 16.17 12.37 16.49
N ARG A 10 16.82 13.27 15.74
CA ARG A 10 18.00 12.96 14.94
C ARG A 10 19.22 12.57 15.80
N ASP A 11 19.52 13.31 16.86
CA ASP A 11 20.64 13.01 17.75
C ASP A 11 20.45 11.64 18.42
N ILE A 12 19.20 11.31 18.80
CA ILE A 12 18.83 9.99 19.34
C ILE A 12 19.01 8.89 18.28
N GLY A 13 18.59 9.13 17.03
CA GLY A 13 18.78 8.18 15.92
C GLY A 13 20.26 7.92 15.60
N GLU A 14 21.09 8.95 15.52
CA GLU A 14 22.53 8.83 15.30
C GLU A 14 23.23 8.12 16.47
N LEU A 15 22.84 8.41 17.73
CA LEU A 15 23.32 7.69 18.91
C LEU A 15 22.95 6.21 18.91
N CYS A 16 21.70 5.85 18.60
CA CYS A 16 21.26 4.46 18.54
C CYS A 16 21.97 3.67 17.43
N GLY A 17 22.18 4.27 16.26
CA GLY A 17 22.95 3.65 15.17
C GLY A 17 24.40 3.38 15.56
N ALA A 18 25.06 4.35 16.20
CA ALA A 18 26.42 4.20 16.72
C ALA A 18 26.51 3.14 17.83
N LEU A 19 25.52 3.06 18.73
CA LEU A 19 25.46 2.04 19.77
C LEU A 19 25.33 0.63 19.17
N TYR A 20 24.47 0.46 18.16
CA TYR A 20 24.24 -0.82 17.50
C TYR A 20 25.49 -1.31 16.74
N GLN A 21 26.18 -0.42 16.00
CA GLN A 21 27.47 -0.76 15.40
C GLN A 21 28.50 -1.14 16.47
N THR A 22 28.63 -0.35 17.54
CA THR A 22 29.57 -0.62 18.63
C THR A 22 29.34 -2.00 19.25
N VAL A 23 28.10 -2.34 19.61
CA VAL A 23 27.75 -3.67 20.16
C VAL A 23 28.04 -4.80 19.17
N THR A 24 27.80 -4.57 17.87
CA THR A 24 28.07 -5.56 16.81
C THR A 24 29.56 -5.81 16.62
N GLU A 25 30.41 -4.76 16.70
CA GLU A 25 31.86 -4.88 16.62
C GLU A 25 32.46 -5.52 17.88
N PHE A 26 32.01 -5.12 19.08
CA PHE A 26 32.44 -5.73 20.35
C PHE A 26 32.10 -7.22 20.44
N SER A 27 31.01 -7.67 19.80
CA SER A 27 30.64 -9.10 19.69
C SER A 27 31.72 -9.96 19.00
N THR A 28 32.69 -9.35 18.30
CA THR A 28 33.81 -10.05 17.64
C THR A 28 35.15 -9.98 18.39
N ALA A 29 35.21 -9.29 19.53
CA ALA A 29 36.44 -9.04 20.28
C ALA A 29 36.50 -9.84 21.59
N ASP A 30 37.44 -10.79 21.68
CA ASP A 30 37.64 -11.66 22.85
C ASP A 30 38.34 -10.91 24.00
N GLN A 31 37.62 -10.00 24.66
CA GLN A 31 38.10 -9.24 25.83
C GLN A 31 37.05 -9.18 26.95
N THR A 32 37.41 -9.69 28.12
CA THR A 32 36.61 -9.60 29.34
C THR A 32 36.70 -8.20 29.95
N VAL A 33 35.60 -7.44 29.91
CA VAL A 33 35.48 -6.11 30.53
C VAL A 33 34.47 -6.16 31.69
N GLU A 34 34.88 -5.73 32.88
CA GLU A 34 34.06 -5.84 34.10
C GLU A 34 32.81 -4.92 34.11
N GLU A 35 32.72 -3.97 33.17
CA GLU A 35 31.63 -2.98 33.03
C GLU A 35 30.44 -3.49 32.20
N LEU A 36 30.60 -4.62 31.49
CA LEU A 36 29.54 -5.26 30.69
C LEU A 36 28.21 -5.49 31.44
N PRO A 37 28.17 -5.91 32.72
CA PRO A 37 26.92 -6.14 33.44
C PRO A 37 26.08 -4.86 33.62
N GLU A 38 26.71 -3.72 33.91
CA GLU A 38 25.98 -2.45 34.10
C GLU A 38 25.48 -1.90 32.76
N LEU A 39 26.23 -2.08 31.68
CA LEU A 39 25.85 -1.67 30.34
C LEU A 39 24.71 -2.55 29.78
N ILE A 40 24.75 -3.87 30.02
CA ILE A 40 23.64 -4.80 29.74
C ILE A 40 22.42 -4.47 30.62
N GLN A 41 22.61 -4.10 31.88
CA GLN A 41 21.51 -3.72 32.77
C GLN A 41 20.86 -2.40 32.34
N ALA A 42 21.64 -1.41 31.89
CA ALA A 42 21.12 -0.18 31.31
C ALA A 42 20.31 -0.45 30.04
N ILE A 43 20.84 -1.25 29.11
CA ILE A 43 20.11 -1.71 27.91
C ILE A 43 18.83 -2.47 28.28
N GLY A 44 18.88 -3.33 29.31
CA GLY A 44 17.72 -4.04 29.86
C GLY A 44 16.73 -3.17 30.65
N THR A 45 17.01 -1.87 30.81
CA THR A 45 16.06 -0.86 31.34
C THR A 45 15.59 0.14 30.29
N LEU A 46 16.11 0.07 29.06
CA LEU A 46 15.40 0.61 27.91
C LEU A 46 14.21 -0.33 27.67
N ASP A 47 13.00 0.21 27.71
CA ASP A 47 11.83 -0.50 27.20
C ASP A 47 12.15 -0.93 25.76
N PRO A 48 11.99 -2.22 25.38
CA PRO A 48 12.32 -2.67 24.03
C PRO A 48 11.57 -1.81 23.03
N LEU A 49 12.32 -1.03 22.23
CA LEU A 49 11.72 0.00 21.39
C LEU A 49 10.72 -0.68 20.47
N ASP A 50 9.44 -0.38 20.67
CA ASP A 50 8.31 -1.05 20.03
C ASP A 50 8.58 -1.22 18.52
N GLU A 51 8.42 -2.44 18.01
CA GLU A 51 8.80 -2.78 16.64
C GLU A 51 8.06 -1.89 15.62
N LEU A 52 6.84 -1.46 15.95
CA LEU A 52 6.07 -0.49 15.15
C LEU A 52 6.69 0.91 15.21
N THR A 53 7.22 1.33 16.36
CA THR A 53 7.96 2.59 16.53
C THR A 53 9.27 2.59 15.74
N VAL A 54 10.03 1.48 15.77
CA VAL A 54 11.26 1.33 14.96
C VAL A 54 10.94 1.39 13.47
N MET A 55 10.01 0.54 13.01
CA MET A 55 9.53 0.49 11.64
C MET A 55 9.04 1.86 11.13
N ARG A 56 8.29 2.59 11.95
CA ARG A 56 7.78 3.92 11.62
C ARG A 56 8.90 4.93 11.51
N ASN A 57 9.88 4.93 12.41
CA ASN A 57 11.04 5.83 12.32
C ASN A 57 11.85 5.59 11.02
N GLU A 58 12.04 4.33 10.63
CA GLU A 58 12.66 3.98 9.33
C GLU A 58 11.84 4.53 8.14
N ASN A 59 10.51 4.37 8.17
CA ASN A 59 9.62 4.91 7.14
C ASN A 59 9.66 6.44 7.08
N LEU A 60 9.67 7.14 8.21
CA LEU A 60 9.79 8.60 8.26
C LEU A 60 11.11 9.06 7.63
N VAL A 61 12.24 8.45 7.98
CA VAL A 61 13.55 8.74 7.36
C VAL A 61 13.54 8.50 5.85
N LEU A 62 12.86 7.45 5.36
CA LEU A 62 12.71 7.22 3.91
C LEU A 62 11.91 8.34 3.21
N LEU A 63 10.90 8.92 3.86
CA LEU A 63 10.09 10.02 3.30
C LEU A 63 10.88 11.34 3.25
N GLU A 64 11.71 11.62 4.25
CA GLU A 64 12.62 12.78 4.23
C GLU A 64 13.63 12.69 3.09
N HIS A 65 14.21 11.50 2.85
CA HIS A 65 15.11 11.25 1.71
C HIS A 65 14.43 11.41 0.34
N LEU A 66 13.11 11.30 0.27
CA LEU A 66 12.30 11.55 -0.93
C LEU A 66 11.86 13.02 -1.06
N GLY A 67 12.26 13.89 -0.14
CA GLY A 67 11.92 15.31 -0.15
C GLY A 67 10.48 15.62 0.25
N LEU A 68 9.88 14.78 1.12
CA LEU A 68 8.59 15.05 1.75
C LEU A 68 8.79 15.67 3.13
N GLU A 69 8.28 16.89 3.30
CA GLU A 69 8.27 17.57 4.59
C GLU A 69 7.26 16.89 5.53
N LEU A 70 7.77 16.29 6.61
CA LEU A 70 7.00 15.64 7.66
C LEU A 70 6.40 16.66 8.66
N SER A 71 5.53 16.18 9.54
CA SER A 71 4.90 16.98 10.59
C SER A 71 4.59 16.10 11.80
N ASP A 72 4.71 16.68 13.01
CA ASP A 72 4.29 16.07 14.29
C ASP A 72 2.81 15.63 14.30
N SER A 73 2.01 16.15 13.36
CA SER A 73 0.62 15.76 13.11
C SER A 73 0.44 14.44 12.35
N ALA A 74 1.53 13.73 12.01
CA ALA A 74 1.49 12.51 11.20
C ALA A 74 0.58 11.44 11.85
N PRO A 75 -0.40 10.89 11.11
CA PRO A 75 -1.42 10.00 11.67
C PRO A 75 -0.81 8.70 12.21
N ASN A 76 -1.21 8.34 13.43
CA ASN A 76 -0.82 7.07 14.05
C ASN A 76 -1.38 5.87 13.28
N LEU A 77 -0.73 4.72 13.43
CA LEU A 77 -1.26 3.46 12.94
C LEU A 77 -2.56 3.07 13.69
N PRO A 78 -3.57 2.54 12.98
CA PRO A 78 -4.67 1.81 13.61
C PRO A 78 -4.15 0.62 14.42
N THR A 79 -4.85 0.28 15.50
CA THR A 79 -4.59 -0.96 16.24
C THR A 79 -5.12 -2.17 15.46
N ASP A 80 -4.71 -3.38 15.88
CA ASP A 80 -5.30 -4.65 15.45
C ASP A 80 -5.21 -4.98 13.94
N LEU A 81 -4.28 -4.32 13.22
CA LEU A 81 -3.97 -4.58 11.81
C LEU A 81 -3.45 -6.02 11.62
N ARG A 82 -4.20 -6.81 10.85
CA ARG A 82 -3.93 -8.24 10.61
C ARG A 82 -4.32 -8.64 9.20
N LEU A 83 -3.52 -9.44 8.50
CA LEU A 83 -3.85 -9.86 7.14
C LEU A 83 -5.14 -10.69 7.04
N ARG A 84 -5.89 -10.45 5.97
CA ARG A 84 -6.95 -11.31 5.44
C ARG A 84 -6.41 -12.65 4.94
N SER A 85 -7.32 -13.58 4.69
CA SER A 85 -6.95 -14.82 4.01
C SER A 85 -6.49 -14.54 2.57
N ILE A 86 -5.58 -15.38 2.09
CA ILE A 86 -5.02 -15.30 0.74
C ILE A 86 -6.12 -15.39 -0.34
N GLU A 87 -7.17 -16.17 -0.07
CA GLU A 87 -8.32 -16.36 -0.96
C GLU A 87 -9.17 -15.10 -1.06
N GLU A 88 -9.37 -14.33 0.02
CA GLU A 88 -10.06 -13.03 -0.04
C GLU A 88 -9.31 -12.04 -0.94
N ILE A 89 -7.99 -11.97 -0.78
CA ILE A 89 -7.12 -11.03 -1.50
C ILE A 89 -7.03 -11.44 -2.99
N ALA A 90 -6.86 -12.73 -3.28
CA ALA A 90 -6.89 -13.28 -4.63
C ALA A 90 -8.24 -13.07 -5.31
N ALA A 91 -9.36 -13.35 -4.63
CA ALA A 91 -10.70 -13.11 -5.15
C ALA A 91 -10.95 -11.62 -5.44
N ARG A 92 -10.47 -10.72 -4.57
CA ARG A 92 -10.63 -9.27 -4.75
C ARG A 92 -9.78 -8.73 -5.91
N LEU A 93 -8.56 -9.23 -6.09
CA LEU A 93 -7.72 -8.91 -7.25
C LEU A 93 -8.36 -9.40 -8.56
N LEU A 94 -8.89 -10.63 -8.60
CA LEU A 94 -9.63 -11.15 -9.75
C LEU A 94 -10.92 -10.34 -10.03
N GLY A 95 -11.59 -9.84 -8.98
CA GLY A 95 -12.72 -8.91 -9.09
C GLY A 95 -12.35 -7.59 -9.78
N LEU A 96 -11.27 -6.93 -9.33
CA LEU A 96 -10.73 -5.74 -10.01
C LEU A 96 -10.37 -6.02 -11.47
N GLY A 97 -9.72 -7.16 -11.73
CA GLY A 97 -9.35 -7.60 -13.07
C GLY A 97 -10.55 -7.80 -14.00
N ALA A 98 -11.63 -8.41 -13.50
CA ALA A 98 -12.85 -8.62 -14.27
C ALA A 98 -13.48 -7.29 -14.74
N VAL A 99 -13.55 -6.30 -13.83
CA VAL A 99 -14.09 -4.97 -14.12
C VAL A 99 -13.17 -4.20 -15.08
N PHE A 100 -11.85 -4.27 -14.86
CA PHE A 100 -10.87 -3.68 -15.78
C PHE A 100 -11.02 -4.26 -17.19
N SER A 101 -10.98 -5.58 -17.32
CA SER A 101 -11.12 -6.29 -18.59
C SER A 101 -12.48 -6.13 -19.26
N TRP A 102 -13.54 -5.76 -18.52
CA TRP A 102 -14.85 -5.43 -19.10
C TRP A 102 -14.84 -4.14 -19.92
N VAL A 103 -14.16 -3.12 -19.38
CA VAL A 103 -14.10 -1.75 -19.93
C VAL A 103 -12.99 -1.60 -20.98
N SER A 104 -11.82 -2.21 -20.76
CA SER A 104 -10.59 -1.92 -21.54
C SER A 104 -10.31 -2.89 -22.70
N ALA A 105 -10.76 -4.14 -22.63
CA ALA A 105 -10.53 -5.12 -23.68
C ALA A 105 -11.67 -5.15 -24.73
N SER A 106 -11.35 -5.60 -25.95
CA SER A 106 -12.36 -5.95 -26.95
C SER A 106 -13.01 -7.31 -26.64
N GLU A 107 -14.25 -7.53 -27.08
CA GLU A 107 -14.89 -8.86 -26.99
C GLU A 107 -14.17 -9.93 -27.82
N SER A 108 -13.42 -9.53 -28.86
CA SER A 108 -12.56 -10.41 -29.65
C SER A 108 -11.31 -10.88 -28.91
N LEU A 109 -10.86 -10.16 -27.87
CA LEU A 109 -9.71 -10.54 -27.05
C LEU A 109 -10.16 -11.26 -25.76
N ILE A 110 -11.22 -10.77 -25.10
CA ILE A 110 -11.78 -11.36 -23.89
C ILE A 110 -13.31 -11.41 -24.01
N PRO A 111 -13.90 -12.54 -24.43
CA PRO A 111 -15.34 -12.68 -24.64
C PRO A 111 -16.17 -12.33 -23.38
N ARG A 112 -17.35 -11.75 -23.58
CA ARG A 112 -18.33 -11.47 -22.51
C ARG A 112 -18.62 -12.69 -21.63
N THR A 113 -18.70 -13.87 -22.23
CA THR A 113 -18.91 -15.15 -21.54
C THR A 113 -17.74 -15.57 -20.65
N ALA A 114 -16.49 -15.22 -21.01
CA ALA A 114 -15.32 -15.51 -20.20
C ALA A 114 -15.32 -14.69 -18.90
N ILE A 115 -15.59 -13.38 -18.99
CA ILE A 115 -15.62 -12.50 -17.80
C ILE A 115 -16.82 -12.82 -16.90
N LEU A 116 -18.03 -12.91 -17.44
CA LEU A 116 -19.22 -13.20 -16.62
C LEU A 116 -19.23 -14.65 -16.10
N GLY A 117 -18.68 -15.60 -16.86
CA GLY A 117 -18.43 -16.96 -16.38
C GLY A 117 -17.45 -16.96 -15.21
N ALA A 118 -16.30 -16.29 -15.35
CA ALA A 118 -15.29 -16.15 -14.31
C ALA A 118 -15.82 -15.50 -13.03
N ILE A 119 -16.72 -14.52 -13.11
CA ILE A 119 -17.34 -13.92 -11.91
C ILE A 119 -18.26 -14.94 -11.21
N LYS A 120 -19.09 -15.65 -11.99
CA LYS A 120 -20.15 -16.53 -11.47
C LYS A 120 -19.70 -17.90 -11.00
N SER A 121 -18.73 -18.53 -11.66
CA SER A 121 -18.28 -19.90 -11.29
C SER A 121 -17.29 -19.95 -10.13
N ARG A 122 -17.07 -18.82 -9.44
CA ARG A 122 -15.98 -18.60 -8.48
C ARG A 122 -16.38 -17.78 -7.25
N ASP A 123 -17.69 -17.57 -7.03
CA ASP A 123 -18.27 -16.71 -5.98
C ASP A 123 -17.62 -15.32 -5.86
N LEU A 124 -17.17 -14.73 -6.97
CA LEU A 124 -16.60 -13.38 -6.97
C LEU A 124 -17.68 -12.30 -6.78
N GLU A 125 -18.97 -12.62 -6.94
CA GLU A 125 -20.08 -11.67 -6.79
C GLU A 125 -20.12 -10.99 -5.40
N ARG A 126 -19.57 -11.62 -4.34
CA ARG A 126 -19.43 -11.02 -3.00
C ARG A 126 -18.20 -10.13 -2.83
N PHE A 127 -17.20 -10.28 -3.71
CA PHE A 127 -15.97 -9.48 -3.71
C PHE A 127 -15.99 -8.35 -4.73
N VAL A 128 -16.88 -8.38 -5.72
CA VAL A 128 -17.11 -7.27 -6.67
C VAL A 128 -18.02 -6.22 -6.01
N SER A 129 -17.58 -4.96 -6.01
CA SER A 129 -18.29 -3.86 -5.35
C SER A 129 -19.69 -3.58 -5.95
N ARG A 130 -20.56 -2.83 -5.27
CA ARG A 130 -21.85 -2.39 -5.81
C ARG A 130 -21.66 -1.60 -7.11
N GLU A 131 -20.76 -0.63 -7.10
CA GLU A 131 -20.45 0.22 -8.26
C GLU A 131 -19.81 -0.56 -9.40
N GLU A 132 -19.01 -1.57 -9.07
CA GLU A 132 -18.40 -2.48 -10.03
C GLU A 132 -19.44 -3.39 -10.70
N ARG A 133 -20.45 -3.85 -9.95
CA ARG A 133 -21.62 -4.56 -10.50
C ARG A 133 -22.43 -3.66 -11.43
N GLU A 134 -22.54 -2.36 -11.16
CA GLU A 134 -23.17 -1.40 -12.08
C GLU A 134 -22.37 -1.23 -13.39
N VAL A 135 -21.02 -1.19 -13.33
CA VAL A 135 -20.15 -1.19 -14.52
C VAL A 135 -20.29 -2.47 -15.35
N LEU A 136 -20.49 -3.61 -14.70
CA LEU A 136 -20.70 -4.93 -15.33
C LEU A 136 -22.14 -5.14 -15.86
N ALA A 137 -23.11 -4.33 -15.41
CA ALA A 137 -24.51 -4.43 -15.81
C ALA A 137 -24.79 -3.76 -17.17
N VAL A 138 -24.09 -2.67 -17.49
CA VAL A 138 -24.16 -1.96 -18.78
C VAL A 138 -23.46 -2.72 -19.91
N SER A 139 -23.74 -2.35 -21.16
CA SER A 139 -23.08 -2.99 -22.31
C SER A 139 -21.57 -2.69 -22.31
N ARG A 140 -20.73 -3.55 -22.90
CA ARG A 140 -19.28 -3.31 -22.96
C ARG A 140 -18.89 -2.07 -23.75
N SER A 141 -19.64 -1.75 -24.80
CA SER A 141 -19.45 -0.52 -25.59
C SER A 141 -19.67 0.72 -24.72
N GLU A 142 -20.80 0.76 -24.02
CA GLU A 142 -21.19 1.82 -23.07
C GLU A 142 -20.24 1.91 -21.87
N ALA A 143 -19.81 0.76 -21.31
CA ALA A 143 -18.82 0.71 -20.24
C ALA A 143 -17.48 1.31 -20.70
N SER A 144 -17.03 0.99 -21.92
CA SER A 144 -15.81 1.55 -22.50
C SER A 144 -15.95 3.06 -22.77
N GLN A 145 -17.08 3.51 -23.32
CA GLN A 145 -17.35 4.93 -23.54
C GLN A 145 -17.38 5.74 -22.23
N ASN A 146 -18.05 5.21 -21.20
CA ASN A 146 -18.27 5.93 -19.93
C ASN A 146 -17.09 5.84 -18.95
N PHE A 147 -16.31 4.77 -18.98
CA PHE A 147 -15.30 4.48 -17.93
C PHE A 147 -13.86 4.26 -18.43
N SER A 148 -13.58 4.26 -19.73
CA SER A 148 -12.19 4.06 -20.25
C SER A 148 -11.18 5.07 -19.71
N ARG A 149 -11.59 6.33 -19.48
CA ARG A 149 -10.72 7.38 -18.90
C ARG A 149 -10.42 7.19 -17.40
N THR A 150 -11.23 6.40 -16.68
CA THR A 150 -11.14 6.27 -15.23
C THR A 150 -10.80 4.85 -14.76
N ILE A 151 -10.97 3.83 -15.60
CA ILE A 151 -10.70 2.43 -15.23
C ILE A 151 -9.24 2.16 -14.85
N GLY A 152 -8.29 2.96 -15.34
CA GLY A 152 -6.88 2.89 -14.93
C GLY A 152 -6.69 3.01 -13.41
N TRP A 153 -7.54 3.77 -12.71
CA TRP A 153 -7.50 3.87 -11.24
C TRP A 153 -7.78 2.53 -10.52
N LYS A 154 -8.44 1.56 -11.17
CA LYS A 154 -8.61 0.21 -10.61
C LYS A 154 -7.29 -0.57 -10.55
N LEU A 155 -6.26 -0.16 -11.31
CA LEU A 155 -4.91 -0.74 -11.23
C LEU A 155 -4.11 -0.23 -10.03
N GLU A 156 -4.34 1.01 -9.57
CA GLU A 156 -3.72 1.54 -8.33
C GLU A 156 -4.19 0.76 -7.08
N TYR A 157 -5.42 0.25 -7.09
CA TYR A 157 -5.91 -0.69 -6.08
C TYR A 157 -5.36 -2.11 -6.32
N ALA A 158 -5.24 -2.55 -7.58
CA ALA A 158 -4.84 -3.93 -7.92
C ALA A 158 -3.36 -4.22 -7.61
N TRP A 159 -2.48 -3.24 -7.76
CA TRP A 159 -1.04 -3.39 -7.54
C TRP A 159 -0.69 -3.76 -6.09
N PRO A 160 -1.18 -3.07 -5.04
CA PRO A 160 -1.02 -3.51 -3.67
C PRO A 160 -1.57 -4.92 -3.40
N LEU A 161 -2.74 -5.28 -3.93
CA LEU A 161 -3.27 -6.64 -3.76
C LEU A 161 -2.35 -7.70 -4.41
N ALA A 162 -1.87 -7.44 -5.63
CA ALA A 162 -0.92 -8.32 -6.31
C ALA A 162 0.41 -8.44 -5.54
N TRP A 163 0.90 -7.33 -4.97
CA TRP A 163 2.11 -7.32 -4.14
C TRP A 163 1.91 -8.10 -2.83
N VAL A 164 0.78 -7.96 -2.13
CA VAL A 164 0.50 -8.81 -0.96
C VAL A 164 0.49 -10.30 -1.33
N LEU A 165 0.04 -10.66 -2.54
CA LEU A 165 0.06 -12.02 -3.10
C LEU A 165 1.42 -12.47 -3.69
N GLY A 166 2.49 -11.67 -3.54
CA GLY A 166 3.84 -12.06 -3.94
C GLY A 166 4.34 -11.47 -5.27
N PHE A 167 3.64 -10.52 -5.88
CA PHE A 167 4.19 -9.75 -7.00
C PHE A 167 5.45 -9.00 -6.57
N GLU A 168 6.47 -8.96 -7.43
CA GLU A 168 7.81 -8.47 -7.07
C GLU A 168 7.80 -6.97 -6.75
N THR A 169 7.25 -6.13 -7.65
CA THR A 169 7.32 -4.66 -7.56
C THR A 169 6.42 -4.09 -6.47
N GLU A 170 7.00 -3.30 -5.57
CA GLU A 170 6.33 -2.70 -4.42
C GLU A 170 5.55 -1.40 -4.74
N PRO A 171 4.32 -1.20 -4.21
CA PRO A 171 3.57 0.04 -4.38
C PRO A 171 4.30 1.23 -3.78
N THR A 172 4.77 2.14 -4.64
CA THR A 172 5.57 3.29 -4.21
C THR A 172 4.71 4.47 -3.75
N VAL A 173 5.35 5.41 -3.06
CA VAL A 173 4.76 6.71 -2.66
C VAL A 173 4.70 7.74 -3.81
N ASP A 174 5.19 7.42 -5.02
CA ASP A 174 5.21 8.36 -6.15
C ASP A 174 3.78 8.72 -6.58
N VAL A 175 3.49 10.02 -6.66
CA VAL A 175 2.19 10.56 -7.10
C VAL A 175 1.89 10.32 -8.58
N LYS A 176 2.86 9.82 -9.36
CA LYS A 176 2.62 9.32 -10.72
C LYS A 176 1.81 8.02 -10.68
N HIS A 177 0.96 7.86 -11.68
CA HIS A 177 0.23 6.62 -11.93
C HIS A 177 1.18 5.42 -12.12
N ILE A 178 0.66 4.23 -11.78
CA ILE A 178 1.29 2.94 -12.09
C ILE A 178 1.71 2.90 -13.56
N ASP A 179 2.95 2.51 -13.82
CA ASP A 179 3.51 2.57 -15.16
C ASP A 179 3.03 1.42 -16.06
N ALA A 180 3.33 1.54 -17.35
CA ALA A 180 2.89 0.60 -18.37
C ALA A 180 3.57 -0.77 -18.29
N LEU A 181 4.74 -0.94 -17.66
CA LEU A 181 5.37 -2.24 -17.45
C LEU A 181 4.73 -2.96 -16.26
N THR A 182 4.70 -2.33 -15.09
CA THR A 182 4.17 -2.93 -13.86
C THR A 182 2.69 -3.30 -14.00
N SER A 183 1.87 -2.44 -14.61
CA SER A 183 0.47 -2.76 -14.93
C SER A 183 0.31 -3.97 -15.88
N ARG A 184 1.13 -4.07 -16.94
CA ARG A 184 1.12 -5.24 -17.84
C ARG A 184 1.57 -6.51 -17.13
N GLN A 185 2.57 -6.42 -16.25
CA GLN A 185 3.03 -7.57 -15.46
C GLN A 185 1.94 -8.09 -14.53
N ILE A 186 1.20 -7.22 -13.82
CA ILE A 186 0.06 -7.64 -12.98
C ILE A 186 -1.02 -8.35 -13.83
N ILE A 187 -1.35 -7.80 -15.01
CA ILE A 187 -2.33 -8.40 -15.93
C ILE A 187 -1.84 -9.77 -16.45
N GLN A 188 -0.57 -9.90 -16.82
CA GLN A 188 0.00 -11.13 -17.37
C GLN A 188 0.34 -12.20 -16.32
N GLN A 189 0.67 -11.79 -15.09
CA GLN A 189 1.02 -12.72 -14.03
C GLN A 189 -0.24 -13.17 -13.27
N PHE A 190 -1.08 -12.25 -12.78
CA PHE A 190 -2.17 -12.58 -11.84
C PHE A 190 -3.52 -12.76 -12.55
N LEU A 191 -3.86 -11.88 -13.49
CA LEU A 191 -5.21 -11.84 -14.08
C LEU A 191 -5.39 -12.78 -15.27
N GLN A 192 -4.35 -12.93 -16.11
CA GLN A 192 -4.29 -13.78 -17.32
C GLN A 192 -5.60 -13.79 -18.14
N ASN A 193 -6.14 -12.61 -18.42
CA ASN A 193 -7.39 -12.45 -19.19
C ASN A 193 -8.56 -13.29 -18.63
N MET A 194 -8.66 -13.40 -17.30
CA MET A 194 -9.61 -14.18 -16.50
C MET A 194 -9.40 -15.70 -16.45
N GLN A 195 -8.27 -16.23 -16.95
CA GLN A 195 -8.00 -17.67 -16.94
C GLN A 195 -7.90 -18.27 -15.53
N HIS A 196 -7.23 -17.61 -14.58
CA HIS A 196 -7.10 -18.09 -13.19
C HIS A 196 -8.40 -17.97 -12.38
N ASN A 197 -8.72 -19.02 -11.61
CA ASN A 197 -9.68 -18.97 -10.50
C ASN A 197 -8.98 -18.59 -9.18
N VAL A 198 -9.74 -18.45 -8.07
CA VAL A 198 -9.19 -18.05 -6.76
C VAL A 198 -8.16 -19.07 -6.25
N GLU A 199 -8.49 -20.35 -6.37
CA GLU A 199 -7.65 -21.51 -6.04
C GLU A 199 -6.32 -21.50 -6.82
N SER A 200 -6.34 -21.58 -8.15
CA SER A 200 -5.13 -21.55 -8.99
C SER A 200 -4.40 -20.20 -9.02
N LEU A 201 -4.92 -19.16 -8.36
CA LEU A 201 -4.16 -17.95 -8.05
C LEU A 201 -3.53 -18.04 -6.66
N THR A 202 -4.25 -18.59 -5.68
CA THR A 202 -3.78 -18.88 -4.31
C THR A 202 -2.60 -19.86 -4.32
N ASP A 203 -2.72 -21.00 -5.00
CA ASP A 203 -1.72 -22.08 -5.07
C ASP A 203 -0.33 -21.63 -5.57
N ARG A 204 -0.29 -20.50 -6.28
CA ARG A 204 0.90 -19.93 -6.93
C ARG A 204 1.29 -18.55 -6.39
N SER A 205 0.57 -18.05 -5.39
CA SER A 205 0.83 -16.79 -4.72
C SER A 205 1.69 -17.03 -3.49
N VAL A 206 2.58 -16.10 -3.17
CA VAL A 206 3.41 -16.16 -1.96
C VAL A 206 3.00 -14.96 -1.10
N LEU A 207 2.16 -15.22 -0.11
CA LEU A 207 1.64 -14.17 0.77
C LEU A 207 2.79 -13.50 1.54
N ARG A 208 2.89 -12.18 1.44
CA ARG A 208 3.82 -11.39 2.27
C ARG A 208 3.42 -11.44 3.75
N SER A 209 4.38 -11.25 4.66
CA SER A 209 4.10 -11.27 6.10
C SER A 209 3.24 -10.08 6.51
N ASN A 210 2.57 -10.18 7.66
CA ASN A 210 1.74 -9.09 8.18
C ASN A 210 2.53 -7.78 8.27
N ASP A 211 3.75 -7.86 8.78
CA ASP A 211 4.60 -6.74 9.18
C ASP A 211 5.23 -6.05 7.96
N GLN A 212 5.53 -6.83 6.90
CA GLN A 212 5.84 -6.26 5.57
C GLN A 212 4.68 -5.41 5.06
N VAL A 213 3.44 -5.88 5.18
CA VAL A 213 2.26 -5.17 4.66
C VAL A 213 1.88 -3.97 5.54
N VAL A 214 2.04 -4.08 6.87
CA VAL A 214 1.89 -2.96 7.82
C VAL A 214 2.94 -1.88 7.55
N ARG A 215 4.21 -2.24 7.30
CA ARG A 215 5.29 -1.30 6.96
C ARG A 215 4.97 -0.45 5.73
N ILE A 216 4.51 -1.06 4.64
CA ILE A 216 4.17 -0.31 3.41
C ILE A 216 2.84 0.45 3.58
N TYR A 217 1.90 -0.05 4.40
CA TYR A 217 0.71 0.72 4.77
C TYR A 217 1.07 1.99 5.56
N ASP A 218 1.97 1.91 6.54
CA ASP A 218 2.48 3.06 7.32
C ASP A 218 3.23 4.06 6.42
N LEU A 219 4.11 3.58 5.54
CA LEU A 219 4.84 4.42 4.60
C LEU A 219 3.88 5.23 3.69
N LEU A 220 2.87 4.57 3.12
CA LEU A 220 1.85 5.22 2.29
C LEU A 220 0.92 6.13 3.12
N LEU A 221 0.69 5.82 4.40
CA LEU A 221 -0.09 6.64 5.35
C LEU A 221 0.61 7.96 5.67
N CYS A 222 1.88 7.91 6.05
CA CYS A 222 2.68 9.10 6.32
C CYS A 222 2.96 9.91 5.04
N ALA A 223 3.21 9.23 3.91
CA ALA A 223 3.36 9.90 2.61
C ALA A 223 2.10 10.67 2.19
N GLN A 224 0.92 10.05 2.25
CA GLN A 224 -0.33 10.72 1.88
C GLN A 224 -0.54 11.99 2.72
N HIS A 225 -0.33 11.91 4.03
CA HIS A 225 -0.46 13.05 4.94
C HIS A 225 0.51 14.20 4.63
N ALA A 226 1.79 13.89 4.40
CA ALA A 226 2.80 14.87 4.00
C ALA A 226 2.44 15.56 2.66
N ILE A 227 1.95 14.79 1.68
CA ILE A 227 1.53 15.32 0.38
C ILE A 227 0.28 16.20 0.52
N GLU A 228 -0.68 15.86 1.39
CA GLU A 228 -1.89 16.68 1.63
C GLU A 228 -1.58 18.00 2.36
N LEU A 229 -0.61 18.00 3.28
CA LEU A 229 -0.16 19.21 3.98
C LEU A 229 0.72 20.10 3.09
N ASN A 230 1.77 19.55 2.50
CA ASN A 230 2.89 20.30 1.94
C ASN A 230 3.01 20.13 0.41
N GLY A 231 2.63 18.96 -0.11
CA GLY A 231 2.68 18.61 -1.53
C GLY A 231 3.81 17.63 -1.83
N TRP A 232 3.81 17.08 -3.05
CA TRP A 232 4.90 16.22 -3.51
C TRP A 232 6.06 17.06 -4.06
N ALA A 233 7.24 16.93 -3.42
CA ALA A 233 8.50 17.62 -3.72
C ALA A 233 8.38 19.16 -3.71
N SER A 234 8.80 19.79 -2.60
CA SER A 234 8.63 21.22 -2.29
C SER A 234 9.03 22.15 -3.44
N GLY A 235 8.04 22.60 -4.21
CA GLY A 235 8.22 23.14 -5.57
C GLY A 235 7.24 24.24 -5.97
N GLY A 236 6.64 24.94 -5.00
CA GLY A 236 5.77 26.09 -5.24
C GLY A 236 4.52 26.12 -4.36
N ASN A 237 3.79 27.24 -4.39
CA ASN A 237 2.56 27.43 -3.61
C ASN A 237 1.38 26.63 -4.22
N LEU A 238 1.35 25.32 -3.99
CA LEU A 238 0.24 24.46 -4.36
C LEU A 238 -1.00 24.74 -3.51
N THR A 239 -2.17 24.82 -4.15
CA THR A 239 -3.45 24.91 -3.43
C THR A 239 -3.74 23.61 -2.67
N PRO A 240 -4.54 23.63 -1.59
CA PRO A 240 -4.94 22.41 -0.90
C PRO A 240 -5.59 21.38 -1.83
N GLU A 241 -6.32 21.82 -2.85
CA GLU A 241 -6.90 20.92 -3.84
C GLU A 241 -5.84 20.30 -4.77
N GLN A 242 -4.84 21.05 -5.23
CA GLN A 242 -3.74 20.50 -6.01
C GLN A 242 -2.98 19.41 -5.22
N ARG A 243 -2.79 19.62 -3.91
CA ARG A 243 -2.20 18.65 -3.00
C ARG A 243 -3.06 17.39 -2.80
N LEU A 244 -4.37 17.55 -2.59
CA LEU A 244 -5.32 16.41 -2.58
C LEU A 244 -5.31 15.65 -3.92
N ARG A 245 -5.20 16.34 -5.06
CA ARG A 245 -5.10 15.72 -6.39
C ARG A 245 -3.79 14.92 -6.57
N GLN A 246 -2.68 15.36 -5.98
CA GLN A 246 -1.41 14.60 -5.91
C GLN A 246 -1.53 13.38 -4.99
N ALA A 247 -1.99 13.56 -3.75
CA ALA A 247 -2.10 12.50 -2.74
C ALA A 247 -3.04 11.35 -3.16
N LYS A 248 -4.00 11.61 -4.05
CA LYS A 248 -5.04 10.67 -4.51
C LYS A 248 -4.51 9.33 -5.03
N VAL A 249 -3.31 9.29 -5.62
CA VAL A 249 -2.68 8.05 -6.11
C VAL A 249 -2.17 7.20 -4.95
N VAL A 250 -1.42 7.82 -4.02
CA VAL A 250 -0.93 7.20 -2.78
C VAL A 250 -2.10 6.71 -1.92
N TYR A 251 -3.18 7.49 -1.85
CA TYR A 251 -4.43 7.12 -1.18
C TYR A 251 -4.99 5.78 -1.69
N GLN A 252 -5.14 5.57 -3.01
CA GLN A 252 -5.71 4.29 -3.50
C GLN A 252 -4.82 3.10 -3.15
N ARG A 253 -3.49 3.28 -3.23
CA ARG A 253 -2.52 2.24 -2.87
C ARG A 253 -2.65 1.88 -1.38
N ARG A 254 -2.74 2.90 -0.51
CA ARG A 254 -2.94 2.74 0.93
C ARG A 254 -4.27 2.08 1.27
N MET A 255 -5.38 2.47 0.65
CA MET A 255 -6.71 1.94 0.96
C MET A 255 -6.85 0.45 0.57
N ALA A 256 -6.15 0.00 -0.48
CA ALA A 256 -6.07 -1.43 -0.80
C ALA A 256 -5.29 -2.22 0.28
N LEU A 257 -4.19 -1.68 0.82
CA LEU A 257 -3.48 -2.31 1.94
C LEU A 257 -4.28 -2.29 3.25
N LEU A 258 -4.98 -1.19 3.55
CA LEU A 258 -5.90 -1.11 4.69
C LEU A 258 -6.98 -2.21 4.61
N TRP A 259 -7.52 -2.44 3.41
CA TRP A 259 -8.48 -3.53 3.21
C TRP A 259 -7.84 -4.90 3.51
N CYS A 260 -6.64 -5.18 3.00
CA CYS A 260 -5.89 -6.40 3.30
C CYS A 260 -5.62 -6.58 4.80
N LEU A 261 -5.36 -5.50 5.53
CA LEU A 261 -5.02 -5.49 6.96
C LEU A 261 -6.22 -5.39 7.91
N THR A 262 -7.47 -5.35 7.40
CA THR A 262 -8.66 -5.21 8.25
C THR A 262 -9.76 -6.20 7.84
N PRO A 263 -9.68 -7.48 8.27
CA PRO A 263 -10.67 -8.51 7.95
C PRO A 263 -12.05 -8.16 8.52
N GLY A 264 -13.09 -8.29 7.68
CA GLY A 264 -14.47 -7.93 8.01
C GLY A 264 -14.94 -6.56 7.46
N LEU A 265 -14.03 -5.65 7.14
CA LEU A 265 -14.32 -4.36 6.49
C LEU A 265 -14.85 -4.58 5.05
N ALA A 266 -15.95 -3.96 4.62
CA ALA A 266 -16.43 -4.19 3.26
C ALA A 266 -15.58 -3.40 2.24
N TRP A 267 -15.40 -3.94 1.04
CA TRP A 267 -14.69 -3.20 -0.02
C TRP A 267 -15.48 -1.95 -0.46
N ASP A 268 -16.82 -2.02 -0.46
CA ASP A 268 -17.70 -0.88 -0.74
C ASP A 268 -17.56 0.27 0.30
N ASP A 269 -17.04 0.00 1.51
CA ASP A 269 -16.81 1.03 2.54
C ASP A 269 -15.55 1.88 2.28
N LEU A 270 -14.63 1.38 1.43
CA LEU A 270 -13.34 2.00 1.13
C LEU A 270 -13.23 2.50 -0.31
N ALA A 271 -13.98 1.91 -1.23
CA ALA A 271 -13.86 2.12 -2.67
C ALA A 271 -15.21 2.55 -3.28
N SER A 272 -15.72 3.67 -2.80
CA SER A 272 -16.87 4.44 -3.30
C SER A 272 -16.58 5.92 -3.03
N LYS A 273 -16.82 6.89 -3.92
CA LYS A 273 -18.03 7.14 -4.72
C LYS A 273 -17.75 7.13 -6.24
N ARG A 274 -17.52 5.96 -6.85
CA ARG A 274 -17.05 5.72 -8.23
C ARG A 274 -15.52 5.73 -8.42
N PHE A 275 -14.77 6.43 -9.27
CA PHE A 275 -14.93 7.52 -10.26
C PHE A 275 -15.73 8.79 -9.89
N ILE A 276 -15.93 9.19 -8.62
CA ILE A 276 -15.03 9.74 -7.56
C ILE A 276 -14.72 11.26 -7.51
N ASP A 277 -15.16 12.20 -8.35
CA ASP A 277 -16.15 12.25 -9.43
C ASP A 277 -15.48 12.51 -10.79
N SER A 278 -16.25 12.46 -11.89
CA SER A 278 -15.74 12.69 -13.24
C SER A 278 -15.48 14.17 -13.53
N GLN A 279 -14.21 14.58 -13.46
CA GLN A 279 -13.66 15.81 -14.04
C GLN A 279 -14.32 17.14 -13.60
N THR A 280 -14.13 17.52 -12.33
CA THR A 280 -14.30 18.91 -11.87
C THR A 280 -12.98 19.69 -11.92
N GLU A 281 -12.40 19.79 -13.11
CA GLU A 281 -11.75 20.98 -13.71
C GLU A 281 -11.30 20.60 -15.14
N ALA A 282 -11.17 21.61 -16.02
CA ALA A 282 -11.15 21.45 -17.48
C ALA A 282 -9.77 21.18 -18.10
#